data_AF-A0A9X2W512-F1
#
_entry.id   AF-A0A9X2W512-F1
#
_cell.length_a   1.000
_cell.length_b   1.000
_cell.length_c   1.000
_cell.angle_alpha   90.00
_cell.angle_beta   90.00
_cell.angle_gamma   90.00
#
_symmetry.space_group_name_H-M   'P 1'
#
loop_
_entity.id
_entity.type
_entity.pdbx_description
1 polymer ?
#
loop_
_entity_poly.entity_id
_entity_poly.type
_entity_poly.pdbx_seq_one_letter_code
_entity_poly.pdbx_strand_id
1 'polypeptide(L)'
;MDWKDLASTAVYTGITNENESIWEHVDGVDVEFIGAFLTAHLSLEKYISDYLRLRYPSLSWVDAKLTFSQKIALIQHEPAETPYNEIYLRIKDFNNIRNKISHQLNYQITDKEKSKFVDFYMKITKGSQTKPDIDIDNMADLLNFFLMITKSYFASAISYYHYNKTGHRQQE
;
A
#
# COMPACT_ATOMS: atom_id res chain seq x y z
N MET A 1 10.44 5.43 9.69
CA MET A 1 9.60 6.62 9.94
C MET A 1 8.25 6.08 10.34
N ASP A 2 7.86 6.31 11.59
CA ASP A 2 6.59 5.84 12.13
C ASP A 2 5.46 6.53 11.37
N TRP A 3 4.33 5.87 11.17
CA TRP A 3 3.19 6.47 10.48
C TRP A 3 2.60 7.64 11.28
N LYS A 4 2.81 7.65 12.60
CA LYS A 4 2.54 8.80 13.48
C LYS A 4 3.34 10.05 13.10
N ASP A 5 4.58 9.87 12.64
CA ASP A 5 5.43 10.96 12.15
C ASP A 5 4.97 11.49 10.76
N LEU A 6 4.25 10.66 9.99
CA LEU A 6 3.71 11.03 8.69
C LEU A 6 2.33 11.71 8.80
N ALA A 7 1.53 11.34 9.79
CA ALA A 7 0.25 12.00 10.06
C ALA A 7 0.44 13.43 10.60
N SER A 8 1.48 13.65 11.42
CA SER A 8 1.81 14.97 11.99
C SER A 8 2.39 15.97 10.99
N THR A 9 2.76 15.56 9.78
CA THR A 9 3.30 16.45 8.73
C THR A 9 2.24 17.00 7.78
N ALA A 10 1.00 16.49 7.83
CA ALA A 10 -0.11 17.02 7.05
C ALA A 10 -0.88 18.12 7.83
N VAL A 11 -0.19 19.19 8.23
CA VAL A 11 -0.79 20.29 9.01
C VAL A 11 -1.33 21.39 8.07
N TYR A 12 -2.62 21.68 8.25
CA TYR A 12 -3.36 22.82 7.70
C TYR A 12 -2.69 24.15 8.07
N THR A 13 -2.25 24.94 7.08
CA THR A 13 -1.66 26.28 7.26
C THR A 13 -2.74 27.37 7.37
N GLY A 14 -3.67 27.21 8.32
CA GLY A 14 -4.61 28.27 8.71
C GLY A 14 -4.39 28.59 10.17
N ILE A 15 -4.07 29.85 10.45
CA ILE A 15 -3.78 30.37 11.79
C ILE A 15 -4.96 30.10 12.72
N THR A 16 -4.79 29.12 13.61
CA THR A 16 -5.57 28.96 14.84
C THR A 16 -4.62 28.52 15.93
N ASN A 17 -4.77 29.11 17.13
CA ASN A 17 -3.92 28.95 18.31
C ASN A 17 -3.20 27.60 18.43
N GLU A 18 -1.89 27.66 18.68
CA GLU A 18 -0.89 26.61 18.41
C GLU A 18 -1.05 25.24 19.11
N ASN A 19 -2.11 24.96 19.88
CA ASN A 19 -2.15 23.76 20.74
C ASN A 19 -3.47 22.96 20.77
N GLU A 20 -4.46 23.23 19.92
CA GLU A 20 -5.65 22.37 19.83
C GLU A 20 -5.93 22.00 18.38
N SER A 21 -5.62 20.75 18.02
CA SER A 21 -5.99 20.21 16.73
C SER A 21 -7.51 19.99 16.69
N ILE A 22 -8.21 20.75 15.85
CA ILE A 22 -9.64 20.55 15.56
C ILE A 22 -9.98 19.13 15.06
N TRP A 23 -8.97 18.35 14.70
CA TRP A 23 -9.09 16.98 14.22
C TRP A 23 -9.07 15.94 15.33
N GLU A 24 -8.76 16.32 16.58
CA GLU A 24 -8.70 15.35 17.67
C GLU A 24 -10.07 14.70 17.92
N HIS A 25 -11.18 15.43 17.77
CA HIS A 25 -12.50 14.95 18.20
C HIS A 25 -13.59 15.27 17.15
N VAL A 26 -13.52 14.66 15.96
CA VAL A 26 -14.73 14.48 15.15
C VAL A 26 -15.44 13.26 15.71
N ASP A 27 -16.56 13.48 16.43
CA ASP A 27 -17.28 12.45 17.19
C ASP A 27 -17.40 11.10 16.45
N GLY A 28 -16.72 10.08 16.98
CA GLY A 28 -16.78 8.69 16.50
C GLY A 28 -15.93 8.36 15.26
N VAL A 29 -15.15 9.31 14.74
CA VAL A 29 -14.28 9.12 13.57
C VAL A 29 -12.83 8.90 13.99
N ASP A 30 -12.25 7.77 13.59
CA ASP A 30 -10.83 7.48 13.81
C ASP A 30 -9.97 8.15 12.72
N VAL A 31 -9.71 9.45 12.90
CA VAL A 31 -8.95 10.28 11.95
C VAL A 31 -7.53 9.75 11.75
N GLU A 32 -6.92 9.24 12.83
CA GLU A 32 -5.57 8.71 12.83
C GLU A 32 -5.49 7.45 11.95
N PHE A 33 -6.43 6.52 12.11
CA PHE A 33 -6.55 5.33 11.25
C PHE A 33 -6.81 5.70 9.79
N ILE A 34 -7.72 6.64 9.51
CA ILE A 34 -8.03 7.07 8.13
C ILE A 34 -6.79 7.68 7.47
N GLY A 35 -6.10 8.57 8.17
CA GLY A 35 -4.87 9.22 7.68
C GLY A 35 -3.75 8.21 7.40
N ALA A 36 -3.56 7.24 8.30
CA ALA A 36 -2.61 6.15 8.12
C ALA A 36 -2.95 5.30 6.90
N PHE A 37 -4.23 4.92 6.76
CA PHE A 37 -4.69 4.08 5.66
C PHE A 37 -4.58 4.80 4.30
N LEU A 38 -4.93 6.09 4.24
CA LEU A 38 -4.77 6.91 3.04
C LEU A 38 -3.29 7.00 2.63
N THR A 39 -2.40 7.26 3.60
CA THR A 39 -0.96 7.33 3.37
C THR A 39 -0.40 6.01 2.85
N ALA A 40 -0.84 4.89 3.45
CA ALA A 40 -0.51 3.54 3.00
C ALA A 40 -0.93 3.31 1.55
N HIS A 41 -2.16 3.69 1.20
CA HIS A 41 -2.71 3.57 -0.14
C HIS A 41 -1.92 4.37 -1.17
N LEU A 42 -1.68 5.67 -0.92
CA LEU A 42 -0.92 6.53 -1.83
C LEU A 42 0.50 6.02 -2.03
N SER A 43 1.14 5.56 -0.95
CA SER A 43 2.48 4.98 -1.02
C SER A 43 2.52 3.72 -1.89
N LEU A 44 1.60 2.77 -1.71
CA LEU A 44 1.53 1.57 -2.55
C LEU A 44 1.20 1.90 -4.01
N GLU A 45 0.27 2.83 -4.25
CA GLU A 45 -0.10 3.27 -5.59
C GLU A 45 1.09 3.88 -6.36
N LYS A 46 1.97 4.60 -5.67
CA LYS A 46 3.21 5.12 -6.28
C LYS A 46 4.08 3.99 -6.82
N TYR A 47 4.35 2.94 -6.03
CA TYR A 47 5.16 1.80 -6.48
C TYR A 47 4.55 1.08 -7.69
N ILE A 48 3.23 0.84 -7.67
CA ILE A 48 2.53 0.23 -8.81
C ILE A 48 2.59 1.14 -10.05
N SER A 49 2.42 2.45 -9.87
CA SER A 49 2.49 3.42 -10.97
C SER A 49 3.88 3.46 -11.59
N ASP A 50 4.93 3.44 -10.78
CA ASP A 50 6.31 3.47 -11.25
C ASP A 50 6.67 2.14 -11.97
N TYR A 51 6.23 1.00 -11.44
CA TYR A 51 6.33 -0.30 -12.11
C TYR A 51 5.65 -0.28 -13.49
N LEU A 52 4.40 0.15 -13.56
CA LEU A 52 3.63 0.20 -14.80
C LEU A 52 4.25 1.12 -15.86
N ARG A 53 4.81 2.27 -15.44
CA ARG A 53 5.53 3.20 -16.34
C ARG A 53 6.76 2.58 -16.97
N LEU A 54 7.49 1.76 -16.22
CA LEU A 54 8.66 1.05 -16.73
C LEU A 54 8.27 -0.10 -17.67
N ARG A 55 7.19 -0.80 -17.33
CA ARG A 55 6.69 -1.93 -18.12
C ARG A 55 6.06 -1.51 -19.45
N TYR A 56 5.35 -0.38 -19.46
CA TYR A 56 4.68 0.16 -20.65
C TYR A 56 5.14 1.61 -20.93
N PRO A 57 6.39 1.80 -21.41
CA PRO A 57 6.99 3.12 -21.55
C PRO A 57 6.39 3.96 -22.70
N SER A 58 5.68 3.33 -23.63
CA SER A 58 5.06 3.99 -24.78
C SER A 58 3.70 4.63 -24.48
N LEU A 59 3.11 4.37 -23.30
CA LEU A 59 1.82 4.94 -22.92
C LEU A 59 1.98 6.36 -22.38
N SER A 60 1.05 7.27 -22.74
CA SER A 60 0.97 8.59 -22.10
C SER A 60 0.33 8.48 -20.72
N TRP A 61 1.16 8.24 -19.71
CA TRP A 61 0.71 8.09 -18.31
C TRP A 61 0.14 9.37 -17.70
N VAL A 62 0.53 10.54 -18.22
CA VAL A 62 -0.01 11.84 -17.80
C VAL A 62 -1.45 12.01 -18.24
N ASP A 63 -1.77 11.56 -19.46
CA ASP A 63 -3.11 11.68 -20.03
C ASP A 63 -4.03 10.54 -19.58
N ALA A 64 -3.47 9.33 -19.40
CA ALA A 64 -4.24 8.15 -19.03
C ALA A 64 -4.97 8.30 -17.68
N LYS A 65 -4.38 9.03 -16.73
CA LYS A 65 -4.97 9.36 -15.40
C LYS A 65 -5.69 8.18 -14.73
N LEU A 66 -5.10 6.98 -14.82
CA LEU A 66 -5.72 5.78 -14.30
C LEU A 66 -5.91 5.86 -12.78
N THR A 67 -7.09 5.46 -12.33
CA THR A 67 -7.39 5.24 -10.90
C THR A 67 -6.62 4.04 -10.36
N PHE A 68 -6.49 3.96 -9.04
CA PHE A 68 -5.85 2.80 -8.40
C PHE A 68 -6.50 1.46 -8.78
N SER A 69 -7.83 1.39 -8.80
CA SER A 69 -8.56 0.19 -9.22
C SER A 69 -8.22 -0.23 -10.66
N GLN A 70 -8.07 0.73 -11.58
CA GLN A 70 -7.67 0.44 -12.96
C GLN A 70 -6.22 -0.03 -13.05
N LYS A 71 -5.31 0.53 -12.25
CA LYS A 71 -3.91 0.06 -12.17
C LYS A 71 -3.84 -1.37 -11.67
N ILE A 72 -4.61 -1.73 -10.64
CA ILE A 72 -4.72 -3.11 -10.16
C ILE A 72 -5.22 -4.03 -11.28
N ALA A 73 -6.22 -3.60 -12.05
CA ALA A 73 -6.76 -4.40 -13.15
C ALA A 73 -5.72 -4.76 -14.22
N LEU A 74 -4.71 -3.91 -14.43
CA LEU A 74 -3.61 -4.17 -15.37
C LEU A 74 -2.63 -5.24 -14.87
N ILE A 75 -2.45 -5.37 -13.55
CA ILE A 75 -1.44 -6.25 -12.94
C ILE A 75 -2.02 -7.54 -12.34
N GLN A 76 -3.34 -7.60 -12.10
CA GLN A 76 -3.94 -8.68 -11.30
C GLN A 76 -3.83 -10.09 -11.89
N HIS A 77 -3.48 -10.19 -13.17
CA HIS A 77 -3.30 -11.46 -13.89
C HIS A 77 -1.83 -11.75 -14.20
N GLU A 78 -0.90 -10.93 -13.72
CA GLU A 78 0.52 -11.20 -13.87
C GLU A 78 0.94 -12.43 -13.03
N PRO A 79 1.88 -13.23 -13.52
CA PRO A 79 2.40 -14.34 -12.74
C PRO A 79 3.16 -13.81 -11.53
N ALA A 80 2.94 -14.43 -10.38
CA ALA A 80 3.75 -14.26 -9.19
C ALA A 80 4.05 -15.64 -8.60
N GLU A 81 5.32 -15.89 -8.30
CA GLU A 81 5.77 -17.17 -7.77
C GLU A 81 5.51 -17.28 -6.26
N THR A 82 5.43 -18.51 -5.75
CA THR A 82 5.38 -18.77 -4.30
C THR A 82 6.62 -18.17 -3.62
N PRO A 83 6.48 -17.47 -2.49
CA PRO A 83 5.27 -17.33 -1.66
C PRO A 83 4.36 -16.14 -2.02
N TYR A 84 4.71 -15.33 -3.03
CA TYR A 84 4.04 -14.08 -3.41
C TYR A 84 2.85 -14.24 -4.35
N ASN A 85 2.46 -15.47 -4.70
CA ASN A 85 1.41 -15.77 -5.68
C ASN A 85 -0.01 -15.24 -5.33
N GLU A 86 -0.20 -14.70 -4.13
CA GLU A 86 -1.44 -14.03 -3.70
C GLU A 86 -1.32 -12.51 -3.61
N ILE A 87 -0.17 -11.93 -3.95
CA ILE A 87 0.10 -10.49 -3.74
C ILE A 87 -0.96 -9.61 -4.42
N TYR A 88 -1.32 -9.91 -5.68
CA TYR A 88 -2.32 -9.14 -6.41
C TYR A 88 -3.73 -9.29 -5.84
N LEU A 89 -4.08 -10.48 -5.35
CA LEU A 89 -5.35 -10.71 -4.68
C LEU A 89 -5.46 -9.86 -3.41
N ARG A 90 -4.38 -9.78 -2.63
CA ARG A 90 -4.32 -8.98 -1.40
C ARG A 90 -4.31 -7.47 -1.68
N ILE A 91 -3.68 -7.01 -2.76
CA ILE A 91 -3.80 -5.60 -3.21
C ILE A 91 -5.26 -5.26 -3.52
N LYS A 92 -6.00 -6.16 -4.17
CA LYS A 92 -7.43 -5.96 -4.44
C LYS A 92 -8.25 -5.91 -3.15
N ASP A 93 -7.98 -6.80 -2.20
CA ASP A 93 -8.63 -6.76 -0.87
C ASP A 93 -8.35 -5.44 -0.13
N PHE A 94 -7.10 -4.96 -0.15
CA PHE A 94 -6.71 -3.68 0.41
C PHE A 94 -7.45 -2.50 -0.25
N ASN A 95 -7.58 -2.49 -1.58
CA ASN A 95 -8.36 -1.46 -2.28
C ASN A 95 -9.87 -1.51 -1.93
N ASN A 96 -10.43 -2.71 -1.69
CA ASN A 96 -11.82 -2.82 -1.26
C ASN A 96 -12.03 -2.20 0.13
N ILE A 97 -11.10 -2.44 1.07
CA ILE A 97 -11.12 -1.78 2.39
C ILE A 97 -10.99 -0.26 2.22
N ARG A 98 -10.06 0.21 1.38
CA ARG A 98 -9.89 1.63 1.05
C ARG A 98 -11.20 2.28 0.61
N ASN A 99 -11.91 1.64 -0.32
CA ASN A 99 -13.17 2.16 -0.85
C ASN A 99 -14.23 2.25 0.24
N LYS A 100 -14.33 1.24 1.13
CA LYS A 100 -15.27 1.29 2.26
C LYS A 100 -14.95 2.43 3.22
N ILE A 101 -13.69 2.58 3.64
CA ILE A 101 -13.24 3.69 4.51
C ILE A 101 -13.57 5.04 3.86
N SER A 102 -13.36 5.17 2.55
CA SER A 102 -13.63 6.43 1.81
C SER A 102 -15.13 6.78 1.74
N HIS A 103 -16.02 5.80 1.87
CA HIS A 103 -17.47 6.00 1.82
C HIS A 103 -18.13 5.95 3.21
N GLN A 104 -17.44 5.43 4.22
CA GLN A 104 -17.96 5.17 5.56
C GLN A 104 -16.90 5.53 6.60
N LEU A 105 -17.00 6.73 7.17
CA LEU A 105 -16.01 7.26 8.14
C LEU A 105 -15.84 6.39 9.40
N ASN A 106 -16.89 5.67 9.81
CA ASN A 106 -16.88 4.80 10.98
C ASN A 106 -16.76 3.31 10.59
N TYR A 107 -16.18 3.03 9.41
CA TYR A 107 -16.01 1.65 8.96
C TYR A 107 -15.04 0.90 9.86
N GLN A 108 -15.48 -0.25 10.37
CA GLN A 108 -14.62 -1.19 11.08
C GLN A 108 -14.25 -2.35 10.17
N ILE A 109 -12.96 -2.65 10.08
CA ILE A 109 -12.47 -3.81 9.34
C ILE A 109 -13.02 -5.08 9.99
N THR A 110 -13.62 -5.94 9.18
CA THR A 110 -14.23 -7.19 9.66
C THR A 110 -13.19 -8.27 9.90
N ASP A 111 -13.49 -9.23 10.78
CA ASP A 111 -12.61 -10.40 11.01
C ASP A 111 -12.34 -11.19 9.72
N LYS A 112 -13.34 -11.27 8.83
CA LYS A 112 -13.21 -11.91 7.51
C LYS A 112 -12.23 -11.17 6.60
N GLU A 113 -12.08 -9.86 6.76
CA GLU A 113 -11.09 -9.08 6.01
C GLU A 113 -9.71 -9.22 6.65
N LYS A 114 -9.62 -9.13 7.99
CA LYS A 114 -8.38 -9.35 8.74
C LYS A 114 -7.79 -10.73 8.45
N SER A 115 -8.60 -11.79 8.44
CA SER A 115 -8.15 -13.16 8.23
C SER A 115 -7.38 -13.35 6.92
N LYS A 116 -7.76 -12.62 5.87
CA LYS A 116 -7.06 -12.64 4.57
C LYS A 116 -5.62 -12.16 4.65
N PHE A 117 -5.33 -11.20 5.53
CA PHE A 117 -3.98 -10.69 5.76
C PHE A 117 -3.20 -11.57 6.73
N VAL A 118 -3.88 -12.21 7.69
CA VAL A 118 -3.30 -13.28 8.51
C VAL A 118 -2.83 -14.44 7.63
N ASP A 119 -3.68 -14.92 6.72
CA ASP A 119 -3.34 -16.01 5.79
C ASP A 119 -2.13 -15.64 4.92
N PHE A 120 -2.11 -14.40 4.42
CA PHE A 120 -0.98 -13.88 3.65
C PHE A 120 0.31 -13.83 4.48
N TYR A 121 0.25 -13.31 5.71
CA TYR A 121 1.39 -13.29 6.63
C TYR A 121 1.92 -14.70 6.90
N MET A 122 1.04 -15.65 7.23
CA MET A 122 1.40 -17.04 7.48
C MET A 122 2.05 -17.68 6.27
N LYS A 123 1.57 -17.37 5.05
CA LYS A 123 2.13 -17.89 3.81
C LYS A 123 3.52 -17.33 3.50
N ILE A 124 3.71 -16.02 3.63
CA ILE A 124 5.01 -15.36 3.38
C ILE A 124 6.05 -15.80 4.41
N THR A 125 5.67 -15.96 5.66
CA THR A 125 6.59 -16.35 6.75
C THR A 125 6.79 -17.86 6.88
N LYS A 126 6.09 -18.66 6.07
CA LYS A 126 6.23 -20.13 6.09
C LYS A 126 7.66 -20.53 5.72
N GLY A 127 8.35 -21.17 6.67
CA GLY A 127 9.73 -21.61 6.48
C GLY A 127 10.78 -20.50 6.62
N SER A 128 10.39 -19.27 7.00
CA SER A 128 11.34 -18.24 7.37
C SER A 128 12.02 -18.59 8.70
N GLN A 129 13.34 -18.49 8.74
CA GLN A 129 14.13 -18.66 9.97
C GLN A 129 13.93 -17.49 10.94
N THR A 130 13.55 -16.32 10.41
CA THR A 130 13.26 -15.10 11.15
C THR A 130 11.84 -14.67 10.82
N LYS A 131 10.93 -14.80 11.78
CA LYS A 131 9.57 -14.25 11.64
C LYS A 131 9.60 -12.79 12.09
N PRO A 132 9.02 -11.86 11.33
CA PRO A 132 8.77 -10.52 11.81
C PRO A 132 7.99 -10.59 13.13
N ASP A 133 8.45 -9.85 14.13
CA ASP A 133 7.73 -9.71 15.40
C ASP A 133 6.58 -8.73 15.16
N ILE A 134 5.41 -9.28 14.83
CA ILE A 134 4.18 -8.52 14.61
C ILE A 134 3.05 -9.13 15.44
N ASP A 135 2.14 -8.28 15.93
CA ASP A 135 0.91 -8.74 16.54
C ASP A 135 -0.10 -9.12 15.44
N ILE A 136 -0.30 -10.43 15.21
CA ILE A 136 -1.25 -10.93 14.22
C ILE A 136 -2.70 -10.62 14.57
N ASP A 137 -2.97 -10.24 15.83
CA ASP A 137 -4.30 -9.78 16.22
C ASP A 137 -4.53 -8.30 15.94
N ASN A 138 -3.47 -7.54 15.70
CA ASN A 138 -3.52 -6.15 15.33
C ASN A 138 -3.58 -5.97 13.79
N MET A 139 -4.67 -5.37 13.31
CA MET A 139 -4.86 -5.14 11.87
C MET A 139 -3.84 -4.13 11.30
N ALA A 140 -3.40 -3.14 12.07
CA ALA A 140 -2.41 -2.18 11.62
C ALA A 140 -1.06 -2.86 11.34
N ASP A 141 -0.64 -3.77 12.20
CA ASP A 141 0.59 -4.55 12.04
C ASP A 141 0.53 -5.45 10.80
N LEU A 142 -0.59 -6.16 10.60
CA LEU A 142 -0.83 -6.98 9.41
C LEU A 142 -0.79 -6.15 8.12
N LEU A 143 -1.43 -4.97 8.11
CA LEU A 143 -1.42 -4.07 6.96
C LEU A 143 -0.02 -3.51 6.70
N ASN A 144 0.71 -3.10 7.75
CA ASN A 144 2.08 -2.62 7.62
C ASN A 144 2.99 -3.70 7.02
N PHE A 145 2.90 -4.94 7.52
CA PHE A 145 3.60 -6.08 6.96
C PHE A 145 3.25 -6.30 5.48
N PHE A 146 1.95 -6.33 5.14
CA PHE A 146 1.49 -6.47 3.77
C PHE A 146 2.06 -5.38 2.85
N LEU A 147 2.03 -4.12 3.29
CA LEU A 147 2.57 -2.98 2.53
C LEU A 147 4.07 -3.10 2.35
N MET A 148 4.81 -3.48 3.39
CA MET A 148 6.26 -3.69 3.31
C MET A 148 6.62 -4.75 2.26
N ILE A 149 5.99 -5.92 2.33
CA ILE A 149 6.23 -7.00 1.36
C ILE A 149 5.86 -6.56 -0.05
N THR A 150 4.70 -5.93 -0.22
CA THR A 150 4.20 -5.55 -1.55
C THR A 150 5.05 -4.44 -2.18
N LYS A 151 5.44 -3.43 -1.41
CA LYS A 151 6.34 -2.37 -1.89
C LYS A 151 7.71 -2.95 -2.26
N SER A 152 8.23 -3.89 -1.45
CA SER A 152 9.51 -4.55 -1.73
C SER A 152 9.45 -5.39 -3.01
N TYR A 153 8.34 -6.08 -3.25
CA TYR A 153 8.08 -6.83 -4.48
C TYR A 153 8.15 -5.92 -5.71
N PHE A 154 7.42 -4.80 -5.72
CA PHE A 154 7.48 -3.85 -6.83
C PHE A 154 8.83 -3.11 -6.93
N ALA A 155 9.47 -2.78 -5.81
CA ALA A 155 10.79 -2.15 -5.78
C ALA A 155 11.84 -3.04 -6.47
N SER A 156 11.78 -4.35 -6.23
CA SER A 156 12.64 -5.33 -6.89
C SER A 156 12.40 -5.33 -8.40
N ALA A 157 11.14 -5.40 -8.83
CA ALA A 157 10.79 -5.36 -10.26
C ALA A 157 11.22 -4.05 -10.95
N ILE A 158 11.01 -2.90 -10.29
CA ILE A 158 11.47 -1.59 -10.75
C ILE A 158 12.99 -1.58 -10.92
N SER A 159 13.73 -2.09 -9.92
CA SER A 159 15.19 -2.15 -9.96
C SER A 159 15.69 -3.01 -11.14
N TYR A 160 15.04 -4.15 -11.39
CA TYR A 160 15.33 -5.01 -12.53
C TYR A 160 15.15 -4.28 -13.89
N TYR A 161 14.04 -3.55 -14.05
CA TYR A 161 13.80 -2.76 -15.27
C TYR A 161 14.85 -1.67 -15.47
N HIS A 162 15.25 -0.97 -14.41
CA HIS A 162 16.30 0.04 -14.50
C HIS A 162 17.65 -0.57 -14.88
N TYR A 163 18.03 -1.68 -14.25
CA TYR A 163 19.28 -2.39 -14.54
C TYR A 163 19.37 -2.80 -16.01
N ASN A 164 18.32 -3.42 -16.56
CA ASN A 164 18.32 -3.87 -17.96
C ASN A 164 18.36 -2.69 -18.95
N LYS A 165 17.72 -1.56 -18.62
CA LYS A 165 17.76 -0.36 -19.45
C LYS A 165 19.15 0.28 -19.49
N THR A 166 19.91 0.21 -18.38
CA THR A 166 21.30 0.68 -18.33
C THR A 166 22.29 -0.31 -18.94
N GLY A 167 22.06 -1.63 -18.78
CA GLY A 167 22.92 -2.67 -19.33
C GLY A 167 22.97 -2.68 -20.86
N HIS A 168 21.83 -2.42 -21.52
CA HIS A 168 21.78 -2.30 -22.98
C HIS A 168 22.50 -1.05 -23.50
N ARG A 169 22.56 0.05 -22.74
CA ARG A 169 23.28 1.29 -23.13
C ARG A 169 24.80 1.21 -22.98
N GLN A 170 25.34 0.21 -22.29
CA GLN A 170 26.79 0.02 -22.13
C GLN A 170 27.39 -0.96 -23.15
N GLN A 171 26.55 -1.55 -24.01
CA GLN A 171 26.96 -2.48 -25.06
C GLN A 171 26.80 -1.91 -26.49
N GLU A 172 26.36 -0.66 -26.61
CA GLU A 172 26.34 0.15 -27.84
C GLU A 172 27.46 1.20 -27.77
#